data_AF-A0AAV0LIB2-F1
#
_entry.id   AF-A0AAV0LIB2-F1
#
_cell.length_a   1.000
_cell.length_b   1.000
_cell.length_c   1.000
_cell.angle_alpha   90.00
_cell.angle_beta   90.00
_cell.angle_gamma   90.00
#
_symmetry.space_group_name_H-M   'P 1'
#
loop_
_entity.id
_entity.type
_entity.pdbx_description
1 polymer ?
#
loop_
_entity_poly.entity_id
_entity_poly.type
_entity_poly.pdbx_seq_one_letter_code
_entity_poly.pdbx_strand_id
1 'polypeptide(L)'
;MLEFKSVAKDICKLPSFFSTILFRRIDVNGVGIITRYSFLQTLTGKNGKTICCHNFFLDLNSVLGLPYLQEDFRPILREILSTHPGLEFLQSTPEFQERYAETVIYRIFHYVNRSGTSRLTLKELKRSNLVAAMLQVDDEEDINKVLRYFSYEHFYVIYCKFWELDTDHDFLIDKENLIRYGNHALTYRIVDRVFSQVARKFRSKIEGKMGYEDFVYFILSEEDKSSEPGIEFWFNCIDLDGNGVLTSNEMQFFYEEQLHRMECMAQEPVLFEDILCQIIDMIGPETDGLVTLRDMKRTKLAGHVFNILFNLNKFIAFESRDPFLIRQERENPTLTEWDRFAHREYIRLSMEDDAEDVSNGSGDVWDESLEAPF
;
A
#
# COMPACT_ATOMS: atom_id res chain seq x y z
N MET A 1 23.39 -16.48 18.96
CA MET A 1 22.21 -15.82 18.33
C MET A 1 20.90 -16.56 18.61
N LEU A 2 20.82 -17.89 18.44
CA LEU A 2 19.60 -18.66 18.75
C LEU A 2 19.05 -18.43 20.17
N GLU A 3 19.93 -18.38 21.17
CA GLU A 3 19.54 -18.08 22.56
C GLU A 3 18.97 -16.67 22.78
N PHE A 4 19.25 -15.72 21.87
CA PHE A 4 18.73 -14.36 21.97
C PHE A 4 17.35 -14.20 21.30
N LYS A 5 16.94 -15.16 20.46
CA LYS A 5 15.59 -15.20 19.89
C LYS A 5 14.52 -15.40 20.98
N SER A 6 14.76 -16.29 21.94
CA SER A 6 13.85 -16.48 23.09
C SER A 6 13.80 -15.24 23.98
N VAL A 7 14.91 -14.52 24.15
CA VAL A 7 14.92 -13.23 24.85
C VAL A 7 14.04 -12.20 24.13
N ALA A 8 14.16 -12.08 22.80
CA ALA A 8 13.32 -11.18 22.02
C ALA A 8 11.83 -11.54 22.12
N LYS A 9 11.48 -12.82 21.97
CA LYS A 9 10.09 -13.29 21.93
C LYS A 9 9.45 -13.39 23.32
N ASP A 10 10.10 -14.05 24.26
CA ASP A 10 9.48 -14.40 25.54
C ASP A 10 9.53 -13.26 26.54
N ILE A 11 10.65 -12.52 26.57
CA ILE A 11 10.90 -11.42 27.51
C ILE A 11 10.48 -10.08 26.89
N CYS A 12 10.96 -9.79 25.69
CA CYS A 12 10.69 -8.52 25.03
C CYS A 12 9.39 -8.50 24.21
N LYS A 13 8.63 -9.59 24.12
CA LYS A 13 7.38 -9.68 23.33
C LYS A 13 7.52 -9.06 21.93
N LEU A 14 8.69 -9.21 21.33
CA LEU A 14 9.02 -8.76 20.00
C LEU A 14 9.20 -9.97 19.08
N PRO A 15 8.97 -9.82 17.77
CA PRO A 15 9.25 -10.86 16.79
C PRO A 15 10.71 -11.34 16.87
N SER A 16 10.94 -12.63 16.62
CA SER A 16 12.27 -13.25 16.78
C SER A 16 13.32 -12.67 15.83
N PHE A 17 12.93 -12.18 14.66
CA PHE A 17 13.82 -11.48 13.72
C PHE A 17 14.33 -10.12 14.23
N PHE A 18 13.78 -9.59 15.33
CA PHE A 18 14.43 -8.45 16.00
C PHE A 18 15.70 -8.86 16.76
N SER A 19 15.86 -10.15 17.10
CA SER A 19 16.96 -10.61 17.95
C SER A 19 18.34 -10.18 17.45
N THR A 20 18.62 -10.29 16.15
CA THR A 20 19.90 -9.88 15.55
C THR A 20 20.15 -8.38 15.69
N ILE A 21 19.13 -7.56 15.44
CA ILE A 21 19.23 -6.09 15.52
C ILE A 21 19.39 -5.65 16.97
N LEU A 22 18.61 -6.25 17.88
CA LEU A 22 18.68 -6.01 19.32
C LEU A 22 20.06 -6.38 19.86
N PHE A 23 20.57 -7.54 19.45
CA PHE A 23 21.86 -8.05 19.87
C PHE A 23 22.99 -7.11 19.45
N ARG A 24 23.07 -6.77 18.16
CA ARG A 24 24.10 -5.87 17.61
C ARG A 24 24.08 -4.49 18.25
N ARG A 25 22.92 -4.01 18.68
CA ARG A 25 22.83 -2.71 19.38
C ARG A 25 23.32 -2.74 20.81
N ILE A 26 23.12 -3.83 21.53
CA ILE A 26 23.58 -3.93 22.92
C ILE A 26 25.07 -4.27 22.96
N ASP A 27 25.52 -5.09 22.01
CA ASP A 27 26.93 -5.44 21.83
C ASP A 27 27.68 -4.40 21.00
N VAL A 28 27.72 -3.15 21.50
CA VAL A 28 28.34 -2.00 20.81
C VAL A 28 29.82 -2.25 20.48
N ASN A 29 30.49 -3.08 21.28
CA ASN A 29 31.91 -3.39 21.14
C ASN A 29 32.18 -4.66 20.30
N GLY A 30 31.14 -5.33 19.78
CA GLY A 30 31.28 -6.53 18.96
C GLY A 30 31.93 -7.71 19.69
N VAL A 31 31.71 -7.82 21.00
CA VAL A 31 32.31 -8.85 21.88
C VAL A 31 31.65 -10.21 21.67
N GLY A 32 30.45 -10.24 21.07
CA GLY A 32 29.65 -11.43 20.85
C GLY A 32 28.95 -11.95 22.10
N ILE A 33 28.97 -11.21 23.21
CA ILE A 33 28.38 -11.60 24.50
C ILE A 33 27.66 -10.41 25.13
N ILE A 34 26.38 -10.60 25.48
CA ILE A 34 25.58 -9.60 26.20
C ILE A 34 25.40 -10.05 27.65
N THR A 35 25.80 -9.20 28.60
CA THR A 35 25.54 -9.45 30.02
C THR A 35 24.10 -9.08 30.39
N ARG A 36 23.53 -9.74 31.39
CA ARG A 36 22.21 -9.36 31.95
C ARG A 36 22.16 -7.89 32.39
N TYR A 37 23.27 -7.39 32.94
CA TYR A 37 23.37 -5.99 33.37
C TYR A 37 23.27 -5.02 32.19
N SER A 38 24.05 -5.23 31.13
CA SER A 38 23.99 -4.39 29.93
C SER A 38 22.62 -4.46 29.24
N PHE A 39 22.02 -5.64 29.17
CA PHE A 39 20.65 -5.82 28.66
C PHE A 39 19.61 -5.04 29.47
N LEU A 40 19.61 -5.18 30.81
CA LEU A 40 18.68 -4.46 31.68
C LEU A 40 18.90 -2.96 31.64
N GLN A 41 20.15 -2.50 31.58
CA GLN A 41 20.48 -1.07 31.49
C GLN A 41 19.91 -0.44 30.21
N THR A 42 19.97 -1.15 29.08
CA THR A 42 19.33 -0.73 27.84
C THR A 42 17.80 -0.73 27.96
N LEU A 43 17.21 -1.69 28.68
CA LEU A 43 15.76 -1.82 28.90
C LEU A 43 15.16 -0.77 29.85
N THR A 44 15.92 -0.29 30.84
CA THR A 44 15.43 0.70 31.82
C THR A 44 15.59 2.16 31.37
N GLY A 45 16.30 2.41 30.26
CA GLY A 45 16.59 3.75 29.75
C GLY A 45 17.35 4.66 30.73
N LYS A 46 17.84 5.81 30.26
CA LYS A 46 18.52 6.79 31.13
C LYS A 46 17.60 7.48 32.16
N ASN A 47 16.28 7.36 32.00
CA ASN A 47 15.28 8.09 32.80
C ASN A 47 14.46 7.19 33.76
N GLY A 48 14.85 5.93 33.97
CA GLY A 48 14.20 5.03 34.93
C GLY A 48 12.76 4.61 34.56
N LYS A 49 12.30 4.90 33.33
CA LYS A 49 11.05 4.37 32.79
C LYS A 49 11.33 3.01 32.17
N THR A 50 10.66 1.96 32.67
CA THR A 50 10.66 0.65 32.03
C THR A 50 10.23 0.80 30.57
N ILE A 51 11.13 0.54 29.63
CA ILE A 51 10.77 0.46 28.21
C ILE A 51 9.87 -0.76 28.10
N CYS A 52 8.59 -0.53 27.78
CA CYS A 52 7.68 -1.63 27.55
C CYS A 52 8.25 -2.50 26.43
N CYS A 53 8.05 -3.81 26.50
CA CYS A 53 8.43 -4.79 25.48
C CYS A 53 8.01 -4.37 24.05
N HIS A 54 6.79 -3.83 23.91
CA HIS A 54 6.27 -3.20 22.67
C HIS A 54 7.10 -2.00 22.18
N ASN A 55 7.84 -1.36 23.08
CA ASN A 55 8.58 -0.13 22.82
C ASN A 55 10.06 -0.40 22.52
N PHE A 56 10.62 -1.60 22.63
CA PHE A 56 12.08 -1.70 22.65
C PHE A 56 12.74 -1.33 21.31
N PHE A 57 12.13 -1.64 20.17
CA PHE A 57 12.57 -1.09 18.87
C PHE A 57 11.97 0.31 18.60
N LEU A 58 10.76 0.56 19.11
CA LEU A 58 9.95 1.76 18.83
C LEU A 58 10.22 2.97 19.75
N ASP A 59 11.01 2.78 20.80
CA ASP A 59 11.48 3.84 21.68
C ASP A 59 12.97 4.13 21.49
N LEU A 60 13.71 3.40 20.66
CA LEU A 60 15.14 3.68 20.51
C LEU A 60 15.43 4.99 19.74
N ASN A 61 14.61 5.34 18.73
CA ASN A 61 14.62 6.70 18.16
C ASN A 61 13.83 7.67 19.06
N SER A 62 12.82 7.19 19.81
CA SER A 62 12.03 8.03 20.73
C SER A 62 12.80 8.48 22.00
N VAL A 63 13.83 7.75 22.44
CA VAL A 63 14.79 8.16 23.48
C VAL A 63 15.55 9.42 23.05
N LEU A 64 15.71 9.62 21.73
CA LEU A 64 16.20 10.86 21.12
C LEU A 64 15.07 11.79 20.64
N GLY A 65 13.80 11.37 20.74
CA GLY A 65 12.64 12.08 20.22
C GLY A 65 12.53 12.15 18.69
N LEU A 66 13.29 11.31 17.96
CA LEU A 66 13.34 11.36 16.50
C LEU A 66 12.25 10.49 15.86
N PRO A 67 11.67 10.91 14.71
CA PRO A 67 10.73 10.10 13.95
C PRO A 67 11.45 8.97 13.19
N TYR A 68 10.69 7.93 12.84
CA TYR A 68 11.17 6.80 12.03
C TYR A 68 11.11 7.14 10.53
N LEU A 69 12.18 6.83 9.81
CA LEU A 69 12.32 6.98 8.37
C LEU A 69 12.14 5.63 7.67
N GLN A 70 11.88 5.66 6.36
CA GLN A 70 11.77 4.45 5.54
C GLN A 70 13.01 3.55 5.65
N GLU A 71 14.20 4.15 5.62
CA GLU A 71 15.49 3.47 5.75
C GLU A 71 15.67 2.71 7.09
N ASP A 72 14.99 3.14 8.15
CA ASP A 72 15.07 2.47 9.46
C ASP A 72 14.44 1.06 9.44
N PHE A 73 13.61 0.75 8.44
CA PHE A 73 12.96 -0.56 8.27
C PHE A 73 13.79 -1.54 7.44
N ARG A 74 14.79 -1.09 6.67
CA ARG A 74 15.61 -1.98 5.82
C ARG A 74 16.33 -3.07 6.62
N PRO A 75 16.94 -2.82 7.79
CA PRO A 75 17.58 -3.88 8.57
C PRO A 75 16.61 -4.97 9.04
N ILE A 76 15.35 -4.60 9.33
CA ILE A 76 14.32 -5.57 9.73
C ILE A 76 13.96 -6.46 8.55
N LEU A 77 13.72 -5.86 7.38
CA LEU A 77 13.33 -6.60 6.19
C LEU A 77 14.44 -7.51 5.68
N ARG A 78 15.71 -7.11 5.80
CA ARG A 78 16.85 -7.99 5.52
C ARG A 78 16.86 -9.24 6.41
N GLU A 79 16.53 -9.09 7.69
CA GLU A 79 16.43 -10.26 8.58
C GLU A 79 15.23 -11.14 8.19
N ILE A 80 14.07 -10.55 7.91
CA ILE A 80 12.89 -11.30 7.47
C ILE A 80 13.19 -12.09 6.19
N LEU A 81 13.75 -11.45 5.17
CA LEU A 81 14.13 -12.07 3.90
C LEU A 81 15.15 -13.21 4.05
N SER A 82 16.05 -13.11 5.03
CA SER A 82 17.07 -14.14 5.27
C SER A 82 16.61 -15.28 6.17
N THR A 83 15.50 -15.14 6.90
CA THR A 83 15.10 -16.11 7.94
C THR A 83 13.70 -16.68 7.78
N HIS A 84 12.79 -16.01 7.05
CA HIS A 84 11.41 -16.43 6.93
C HIS A 84 11.26 -17.54 5.88
N PRO A 85 10.66 -18.70 6.22
CA PRO A 85 10.56 -19.84 5.30
C PRO A 85 9.75 -19.51 4.04
N GLY A 86 8.63 -18.81 4.18
CA GLY A 86 7.80 -18.36 3.05
C GLY A 86 8.45 -17.32 2.11
N LEU A 87 9.73 -16.97 2.29
CA LEU A 87 10.49 -16.08 1.41
C LEU A 87 11.83 -16.71 0.96
N GLU A 88 12.08 -17.98 1.28
CA GLU A 88 13.34 -18.67 0.94
C GLU A 88 13.61 -18.67 -0.57
N PHE A 89 12.57 -18.78 -1.39
CA PHE A 89 12.67 -18.75 -2.84
C PHE A 89 13.19 -17.42 -3.41
N LEU A 90 13.10 -16.31 -2.66
CA LEU A 90 13.68 -15.02 -3.06
C LEU A 90 15.18 -14.92 -2.78
N GLN A 91 15.77 -15.85 -2.03
CA GLN A 91 17.18 -15.77 -1.64
C GLN A 91 18.13 -15.75 -2.84
N SER A 92 17.74 -16.36 -3.95
CA SER A 92 18.50 -16.39 -5.20
C SER A 92 18.32 -15.14 -6.08
N THR A 93 17.42 -14.21 -5.74
CA THR A 93 17.07 -13.05 -6.58
C THR A 93 17.21 -11.72 -5.82
N PRO A 94 18.44 -11.15 -5.70
CA PRO A 94 18.69 -9.94 -4.91
C PRO A 94 17.86 -8.72 -5.31
N GLU A 95 17.62 -8.53 -6.60
CA GLU A 95 16.81 -7.41 -7.12
C GLU A 95 15.36 -7.49 -6.63
N PHE A 96 14.75 -8.68 -6.68
CA PHE A 96 13.41 -8.92 -6.16
C PHE A 96 13.34 -8.81 -4.64
N GLN A 97 14.40 -9.18 -3.91
CA GLN A 97 14.47 -8.94 -2.46
C GLN A 97 14.42 -7.45 -2.14
N GLU A 98 15.18 -6.63 -2.88
CA GLU A 98 15.17 -5.19 -2.68
C GLU A 98 13.80 -4.59 -3.01
N ARG A 99 13.20 -4.97 -4.14
CA ARG A 99 11.87 -4.50 -4.53
C ARG A 99 10.77 -4.94 -3.56
N TYR A 100 10.80 -6.18 -3.09
CA TYR A 100 9.88 -6.64 -2.05
C TYR A 100 10.04 -5.80 -0.78
N ALA A 101 11.28 -5.60 -0.31
CA ALA A 101 11.52 -4.82 0.89
C ALA A 101 11.02 -3.37 0.74
N GLU A 102 11.30 -2.72 -0.39
CA GLU A 102 10.80 -1.38 -0.70
C GLU A 102 9.28 -1.31 -0.69
N THR A 103 8.60 -2.25 -1.36
CA THR A 103 7.13 -2.30 -1.40
C THR A 103 6.53 -2.50 -0.03
N VAL A 104 7.10 -3.36 0.81
CA VAL A 104 6.65 -3.52 2.21
C VAL A 104 6.79 -2.21 2.97
N ILE A 105 7.91 -1.48 2.83
CA ILE A 105 8.11 -0.17 3.47
C ILE A 105 7.07 0.84 2.97
N TYR A 106 6.84 0.92 1.66
CA TYR A 106 5.86 1.85 1.09
C TYR A 106 4.45 1.56 1.60
N ARG A 107 4.06 0.28 1.67
CA ARG A 107 2.78 -0.16 2.26
C ARG A 107 2.68 0.22 3.74
N ILE A 108 3.75 0.07 4.52
CA ILE A 108 3.77 0.51 5.93
C ILE A 108 3.51 2.00 6.01
N PHE A 109 4.23 2.83 5.25
CA PHE A 109 4.06 4.28 5.33
C PHE A 109 2.69 4.73 4.81
N HIS A 110 2.16 4.10 3.75
CA HIS A 110 0.85 4.39 3.20
C HIS A 110 -0.28 4.26 4.24
N TYR A 111 -0.30 3.18 5.03
CA TYR A 111 -1.36 2.98 6.03
C TYR A 111 -1.04 3.61 7.39
N VAL A 112 0.23 3.70 7.79
CA VAL A 112 0.61 4.11 9.15
C VAL A 112 0.94 5.61 9.23
N ASN A 113 1.60 6.20 8.23
CA ASN A 113 2.01 7.62 8.28
C ASN A 113 0.89 8.57 7.86
N ARG A 114 -0.14 8.68 8.70
CA ARG A 114 -1.32 9.54 8.48
C ARG A 114 -1.00 11.03 8.38
N SER A 115 0.14 11.50 8.89
CA SER A 115 0.53 12.91 8.77
C SER A 115 1.11 13.28 7.40
N GLY A 116 1.40 12.32 6.52
CA GLY A 116 1.97 12.58 5.19
C GLY A 116 3.39 13.16 5.21
N THR A 117 4.05 13.21 6.37
CA THR A 117 5.36 13.85 6.57
C THR A 117 6.53 12.97 6.12
N SER A 118 6.25 11.72 5.73
CA SER A 118 7.25 10.67 5.51
C SER A 118 8.14 10.38 6.72
N ARG A 119 7.65 10.75 7.89
CA ARG A 119 8.34 10.66 9.17
C ARG A 119 7.36 10.05 10.14
N LEU A 120 7.50 8.75 10.35
CA LEU A 120 6.57 7.99 11.15
C LEU A 120 6.79 8.30 12.64
N THR A 121 5.76 8.84 13.28
CA THR A 121 5.81 9.18 14.70
C THR A 121 5.48 7.98 15.58
N LEU A 122 5.97 8.00 16.82
CA LEU A 122 5.61 6.98 17.81
C LEU A 122 4.08 6.92 18.05
N LYS A 123 3.39 8.05 17.93
CA LYS A 123 1.94 8.13 18.12
C LYS A 123 1.19 7.39 17.01
N GLU A 124 1.58 7.58 15.76
CA GLU A 124 1.01 6.87 14.61
C GLU A 124 1.26 5.37 14.72
N LEU A 125 2.50 5.01 15.05
CA LEU A 125 2.90 3.63 15.19
C LEU A 125 2.18 2.90 16.32
N LYS A 126 1.98 3.55 17.47
CA LYS A 126 1.19 2.99 18.60
C LYS A 126 -0.28 2.80 18.27
N ARG A 127 -0.81 3.53 17.29
CA ARG A 127 -2.20 3.43 16.86
C ARG A 127 -2.40 2.44 15.71
N SER A 128 -1.32 1.95 15.12
CA SER A 128 -1.39 1.02 14.00
C SER A 128 -1.32 -0.44 14.44
N ASN A 129 -1.51 -1.32 13.47
CA ASN A 129 -1.42 -2.77 13.64
C ASN A 129 -0.06 -3.33 13.18
N LEU A 130 0.96 -2.49 12.97
CA LEU A 130 2.25 -2.91 12.42
C LEU A 130 2.96 -3.95 13.30
N VAL A 131 3.01 -3.70 14.62
CA VAL A 131 3.64 -4.65 15.56
C VAL A 131 2.90 -5.99 15.57
N ALA A 132 1.56 -5.96 15.52
CA ALA A 132 0.76 -7.17 15.45
C ALA A 132 1.00 -7.94 14.14
N ALA A 133 1.13 -7.24 13.01
CA ALA A 133 1.48 -7.86 11.74
C ALA A 133 2.90 -8.46 11.77
N MET A 134 3.88 -7.76 12.35
CA MET A 134 5.23 -8.29 12.52
C MET A 134 5.29 -9.52 13.43
N LEU A 135 4.46 -9.59 14.47
CA LEU A 135 4.33 -10.79 15.30
C LEU A 135 3.72 -11.95 14.51
N GLN A 136 2.73 -11.67 13.65
CA GLN A 136 2.16 -12.67 12.77
C GLN A 136 3.20 -13.23 11.78
N VAL A 137 4.09 -12.38 11.21
CA VAL A 137 5.24 -12.83 10.39
C VAL A 137 6.15 -13.80 11.14
N ASP A 138 6.26 -13.68 12.47
CA ASP A 138 7.13 -14.57 13.26
C ASP A 138 6.50 -15.94 13.53
N ASP A 139 5.17 -16.04 13.45
CA ASP A 139 4.40 -17.24 13.82
C ASP A 139 3.84 -17.98 12.60
N GLU A 140 3.62 -17.31 11.48
CA GLU A 140 3.02 -17.87 10.27
C GLU A 140 4.11 -18.22 9.24
N GLU A 141 4.18 -19.48 8.82
CA GLU A 141 5.19 -19.94 7.85
C GLU A 141 4.89 -19.46 6.41
N ASP A 142 3.60 -19.30 6.09
CA ASP A 142 3.12 -18.79 4.81
C ASP A 142 2.98 -17.27 4.84
N ILE A 143 3.94 -16.57 4.23
CA ILE A 143 3.98 -15.10 4.22
C ILE A 143 2.73 -14.48 3.58
N ASN A 144 2.04 -15.19 2.68
CA ASN A 144 0.87 -14.68 1.97
C ASN A 144 -0.38 -14.61 2.86
N LYS A 145 -0.42 -15.37 3.97
CA LYS A 145 -1.47 -15.20 4.99
C LYS A 145 -1.28 -13.94 5.84
N VAL A 146 -0.09 -13.31 5.79
CA VAL A 146 0.18 -12.03 6.43
C VAL A 146 -0.12 -10.87 5.45
N LEU A 147 -1.41 -10.71 5.13
CA LEU A 147 -1.90 -9.72 4.15
C LEU A 147 -1.47 -8.28 4.45
N ARG A 148 -1.39 -7.94 5.75
CA ARG A 148 -0.96 -6.62 6.21
C ARG A 148 0.52 -6.45 5.98
N TYR A 149 0.86 -5.57 5.05
CA TYR A 149 2.23 -5.15 4.69
C TYR A 149 3.10 -6.22 4.01
N PHE A 150 3.11 -7.45 4.50
CA PHE A 150 4.17 -8.43 4.21
C PHE A 150 3.83 -9.48 3.13
N SER A 151 2.56 -9.66 2.74
CA SER A 151 2.19 -10.62 1.69
C SER A 151 3.02 -10.44 0.41
N TYR A 152 3.59 -11.56 -0.07
CA TYR A 152 4.35 -11.61 -1.31
C TYR A 152 3.43 -11.51 -2.53
N GLU A 153 2.25 -12.16 -2.50
CA GLU A 153 1.23 -12.02 -3.55
C GLU A 153 0.89 -10.55 -3.82
N HIS A 154 0.73 -9.76 -2.75
CA HIS A 154 0.45 -8.33 -2.89
C HIS A 154 1.62 -7.56 -3.52
N PHE A 155 2.86 -7.88 -3.13
CA PHE A 155 4.04 -7.29 -3.75
C PHE A 155 4.10 -7.62 -5.24
N TYR A 156 3.93 -8.89 -5.59
CA TYR A 156 4.02 -9.39 -6.95
C TYR A 156 3.00 -8.70 -7.86
N VAL A 157 1.74 -8.59 -7.43
CA VAL A 157 0.71 -7.86 -8.19
C VAL A 157 1.07 -6.39 -8.39
N ILE A 158 1.53 -5.69 -7.34
CA ILE A 158 1.95 -4.27 -7.46
C ILE A 158 3.09 -4.14 -8.47
N TYR A 159 4.07 -5.05 -8.41
CA TYR A 159 5.23 -5.03 -9.29
C TYR A 159 4.84 -5.32 -10.75
N CYS A 160 4.06 -6.37 -11.01
CA CYS A 160 3.61 -6.70 -12.36
C CYS A 160 2.73 -5.60 -12.95
N LYS A 161 1.84 -4.99 -12.16
CA LYS A 161 1.02 -3.86 -12.64
C LYS A 161 1.83 -2.61 -12.95
N PHE A 162 2.94 -2.39 -12.26
CA PHE A 162 3.88 -1.34 -12.64
C PHE A 162 4.57 -1.70 -13.96
N TRP A 163 5.08 -2.92 -14.07
CA TRP A 163 5.81 -3.42 -15.22
C TRP A 163 4.97 -3.44 -16.51
N GLU A 164 3.69 -3.81 -16.43
CA GLU A 164 2.72 -3.73 -17.54
C GLU A 164 2.59 -2.31 -18.13
N LEU A 165 2.81 -1.26 -17.33
CA LEU A 165 2.69 0.13 -17.75
C LEU A 165 4.01 0.74 -18.24
N ASP A 166 5.12 0.36 -17.61
CA ASP A 166 6.49 0.82 -17.90
C ASP A 166 7.07 0.04 -19.09
N THR A 167 6.59 0.35 -20.29
CA THR A 167 6.91 -0.38 -21.53
C THR A 167 8.34 -0.16 -22.03
N ASP A 168 8.98 0.94 -21.64
CA ASP A 168 10.37 1.28 -21.98
C ASP A 168 11.35 0.92 -20.86
N HIS A 169 10.85 0.39 -19.73
CA HIS A 169 11.63 -0.14 -18.62
C HIS A 169 12.61 0.87 -18.02
N ASP A 170 12.23 2.16 -18.02
CA ASP A 170 13.01 3.24 -17.42
C ASP A 170 12.69 3.42 -15.92
N PHE A 171 11.79 2.59 -15.39
CA PHE A 171 11.28 2.60 -14.03
C PHE A 171 10.50 3.87 -13.68
N LEU A 172 9.88 4.49 -14.68
CA LEU A 172 9.06 5.68 -14.57
C LEU A 172 7.77 5.56 -15.39
N ILE A 173 6.67 6.01 -14.80
CA ILE A 173 5.35 6.04 -15.45
C ILE A 173 5.01 7.50 -15.74
N ASP A 174 4.78 7.86 -17.00
CA ASP A 174 4.13 9.13 -17.33
C ASP A 174 2.61 9.00 -17.40
N LYS A 175 1.98 10.13 -17.72
CA LYS A 175 0.55 10.26 -17.86
C LYS A 175 -0.03 9.31 -18.90
N GLU A 176 0.63 9.14 -20.04
CA GLU A 176 0.17 8.29 -21.14
C GLU A 176 0.27 6.81 -20.77
N ASN A 177 1.29 6.43 -19.99
CA ASN A 177 1.36 5.12 -19.37
C ASN A 177 0.16 4.93 -18.40
N LEU A 178 -0.04 5.83 -17.44
CA LEU A 178 -1.07 5.65 -16.40
C LEU A 178 -2.51 5.65 -16.96
N ILE A 179 -2.78 6.39 -18.05
CA ILE A 179 -4.09 6.37 -18.74
C ILE A 179 -4.46 4.96 -19.20
N ARG A 180 -3.50 4.06 -19.45
CA ARG A 180 -3.77 2.67 -19.86
C ARG A 180 -4.12 1.75 -18.69
N TYR A 181 -3.87 2.17 -17.45
CA TYR A 181 -4.12 1.37 -16.26
C TYR A 181 -5.57 0.86 -16.19
N GLY A 182 -5.72 -0.44 -15.88
CA GLY A 182 -7.02 -1.10 -15.76
C GLY A 182 -7.83 -1.09 -17.06
N ASN A 183 -7.17 -1.16 -18.22
CA ASN A 183 -7.79 -1.01 -19.54
C ASN A 183 -8.54 0.33 -19.66
N HIS A 184 -7.81 1.42 -19.46
CA HIS A 184 -8.36 2.77 -19.46
C HIS A 184 -9.46 2.97 -18.42
N ALA A 185 -9.34 2.40 -17.22
CA ALA A 185 -10.39 2.49 -16.20
C ALA A 185 -10.68 3.94 -15.78
N LEU A 186 -9.64 4.75 -15.61
CA LEU A 186 -9.71 6.12 -15.12
C LEU A 186 -9.92 7.16 -16.23
N THR A 187 -10.65 8.22 -15.92
CA THR A 187 -10.80 9.38 -16.83
C THR A 187 -9.50 10.19 -16.95
N TYR A 188 -9.35 10.92 -18.06
CA TYR A 188 -8.24 11.83 -18.27
C TYR A 188 -8.21 12.89 -17.17
N ARG A 189 -9.34 13.55 -16.87
CA ARG A 189 -9.43 14.58 -15.83
C ARG A 189 -8.89 14.10 -14.48
N ILE A 190 -9.15 12.86 -14.06
CA ILE A 190 -8.63 12.38 -12.76
C ILE A 190 -7.13 12.04 -12.84
N VAL A 191 -6.66 11.48 -13.95
CA VAL A 191 -5.23 11.21 -14.16
C VAL A 191 -4.43 12.52 -14.15
N ASP A 192 -4.95 13.61 -14.72
CA ASP A 192 -4.37 14.95 -14.61
C ASP A 192 -4.19 15.38 -13.15
N ARG A 193 -5.19 15.12 -12.31
CA ARG A 193 -5.14 15.46 -10.89
C ARG A 193 -4.07 14.65 -10.16
N VAL A 194 -3.91 13.37 -10.48
CA VAL A 194 -2.81 12.54 -9.96
C VAL A 194 -1.45 13.14 -10.33
N PHE A 195 -1.22 13.48 -11.60
CA PHE A 195 0.05 14.04 -12.08
C PHE A 195 0.28 15.51 -11.70
N SER A 196 -0.76 16.27 -11.35
CA SER A 196 -0.64 17.57 -10.69
C SER A 196 -0.15 17.46 -9.24
N GLN A 197 -0.10 16.25 -8.70
CA GLN A 197 0.42 15.94 -7.37
C GLN A 197 -0.30 16.75 -6.27
N VAL A 198 -1.61 16.94 -6.43
CA VAL A 198 -2.43 17.66 -5.44
C VAL A 198 -2.64 16.82 -4.18
N ALA A 199 -2.91 15.52 -4.35
CA ALA A 199 -3.14 14.60 -3.24
C ALA A 199 -1.84 14.22 -2.52
N ARG A 200 -0.77 13.96 -3.29
CA ARG A 200 0.54 13.58 -2.77
C ARG A 200 1.63 14.06 -3.72
N LYS A 201 2.67 14.67 -3.17
CA LYS A 201 3.89 15.00 -3.92
C LYS A 201 4.66 13.74 -4.28
N PHE A 202 5.04 13.63 -5.54
CA PHE A 202 5.85 12.53 -6.03
C PHE A 202 7.26 12.59 -5.44
N ARG A 203 7.83 11.40 -5.29
CA ARG A 203 9.20 11.16 -4.85
C ARG A 203 10.15 11.09 -6.03
N SER A 204 9.62 10.76 -7.20
CA SER A 204 10.31 10.94 -8.47
C SER A 204 10.94 12.33 -8.55
N LYS A 205 12.19 12.34 -8.99
CA LYS A 205 12.95 13.58 -9.23
C LYS A 205 12.75 14.12 -10.65
N ILE A 206 12.01 13.39 -11.48
CA ILE A 206 11.79 13.72 -12.88
C ILE A 206 10.39 14.29 -13.02
N GLU A 207 10.32 15.50 -13.59
CA GLU A 207 9.06 16.22 -13.77
C GLU A 207 8.10 15.44 -14.68
N GLY A 208 6.83 15.39 -14.31
CA GLY A 208 5.79 14.68 -15.07
C GLY A 208 5.89 13.16 -15.06
N LYS A 209 6.84 12.58 -14.29
CA LYS A 209 7.06 11.14 -14.20
C LYS A 209 6.84 10.64 -12.77
N MET A 210 6.10 9.56 -12.62
CA MET A 210 5.80 8.85 -11.38
C MET A 210 6.82 7.70 -11.21
N GLY A 211 7.51 7.64 -10.08
CA GLY A 211 8.39 6.51 -9.77
C GLY A 211 7.63 5.34 -9.13
N TYR A 212 8.30 4.20 -8.95
CA TYR A 212 7.67 3.01 -8.34
C TYR A 212 7.03 3.27 -6.96
N GLU A 213 7.70 4.01 -6.05
CA GLU A 213 7.10 4.38 -4.76
C GLU A 213 5.78 5.13 -4.97
N ASP A 214 5.75 6.09 -5.89
CA ASP A 214 4.57 6.90 -6.17
C ASP A 214 3.43 6.05 -6.75
N PHE A 215 3.78 5.08 -7.61
CA PHE A 215 2.84 4.10 -8.14
C PHE A 215 2.26 3.19 -7.06
N VAL A 216 3.07 2.72 -6.10
CA VAL A 216 2.56 1.91 -4.98
C VAL A 216 1.48 2.67 -4.21
N TYR A 217 1.65 3.97 -3.97
CA TYR A 217 0.61 4.78 -3.32
C TYR A 217 -0.63 4.95 -4.19
N PHE A 218 -0.44 5.15 -5.50
CA PHE A 218 -1.54 5.23 -6.45
C PHE A 218 -2.37 3.95 -6.48
N ILE A 219 -1.76 2.78 -6.72
CA ILE A 219 -2.48 1.51 -6.89
C ILE A 219 -3.21 1.10 -5.60
N LEU A 220 -2.59 1.28 -4.44
CA LEU A 220 -3.26 1.00 -3.16
C LEU A 220 -4.48 1.91 -2.93
N SER A 221 -4.39 3.18 -3.36
CA SER A 221 -5.51 4.13 -3.25
C SER A 221 -6.60 3.85 -4.29
N GLU A 222 -6.23 3.41 -5.49
CA GLU A 222 -7.15 3.12 -6.60
C GLU A 222 -7.96 1.84 -6.37
N GLU A 223 -7.29 0.78 -5.91
CA GLU A 223 -7.88 -0.54 -5.73
C GLU A 223 -8.59 -0.72 -4.40
N ASP A 224 -8.34 0.15 -3.41
CA ASP A 224 -9.14 0.25 -2.18
C ASP A 224 -9.44 1.73 -1.85
N LYS A 225 -10.37 2.29 -2.62
CA LYS A 225 -10.81 3.70 -2.45
C LYS A 225 -11.56 3.93 -1.13
N SER A 226 -12.08 2.86 -0.54
CA SER A 226 -12.81 2.86 0.73
C SER A 226 -11.87 2.90 1.94
N SER A 227 -10.57 2.61 1.74
CA SER A 227 -9.56 2.76 2.78
C SER A 227 -9.39 4.23 3.19
N GLU A 228 -9.05 4.49 4.45
CA GLU A 228 -8.81 5.86 4.92
C GLU A 228 -7.74 6.63 4.09
N PRO A 229 -6.59 6.05 3.67
CA PRO A 229 -5.68 6.75 2.75
C PRO A 229 -6.27 6.93 1.35
N GLY A 230 -7.03 5.96 0.82
CA GLY A 230 -7.69 6.08 -0.47
C GLY A 230 -8.71 7.21 -0.50
N ILE A 231 -9.53 7.35 0.55
CA ILE A 231 -10.50 8.44 0.67
C ILE A 231 -9.80 9.80 0.68
N GLU A 232 -8.75 9.97 1.48
CA GLU A 232 -7.98 11.22 1.51
C GLU A 232 -7.33 11.54 0.16
N PHE A 233 -6.75 10.53 -0.48
CA PHE A 233 -6.09 10.68 -1.77
C PHE A 233 -7.07 11.18 -2.83
N TRP A 234 -8.20 10.50 -2.99
CA TRP A 234 -9.18 10.85 -4.02
C TRP A 234 -9.97 12.11 -3.70
N PHE A 235 -10.28 12.36 -2.43
CA PHE A 235 -10.91 13.62 -2.01
C PHE A 235 -10.05 14.83 -2.43
N ASN A 236 -8.75 14.79 -2.12
CA ASN A 236 -7.83 15.87 -2.51
C ASN A 236 -7.68 15.99 -4.04
N CYS A 237 -7.80 14.88 -4.78
CA CYS A 237 -7.80 14.92 -6.24
C CYS A 237 -9.03 15.62 -6.81
N ILE A 238 -10.22 15.41 -6.25
CA ILE A 238 -11.47 15.98 -6.79
C ILE A 238 -11.84 17.35 -6.21
N ASP A 239 -11.24 17.74 -5.08
CA ASP A 239 -11.28 19.10 -4.55
C ASP A 239 -10.44 20.01 -5.46
N LEU A 240 -11.11 20.74 -6.36
CA LEU A 240 -10.44 21.47 -7.44
C LEU A 240 -9.78 22.75 -6.91
N ASP A 241 -10.41 23.41 -5.95
CA ASP A 241 -9.93 24.66 -5.36
C ASP A 241 -9.14 24.46 -4.05
N GLY A 242 -9.18 23.26 -3.47
CA GLY A 242 -8.42 22.88 -2.28
C GLY A 242 -9.00 23.44 -0.99
N ASN A 243 -10.29 23.81 -0.97
CA ASN A 243 -10.93 24.43 0.18
C ASN A 243 -11.44 23.41 1.23
N GLY A 244 -11.37 22.10 0.93
CA GLY A 244 -11.79 21.01 1.82
C GLY A 244 -13.29 20.66 1.74
N VAL A 245 -14.01 21.19 0.75
CA VAL A 245 -15.46 21.04 0.56
C VAL A 245 -15.77 20.80 -0.92
N LEU A 246 -16.40 19.67 -1.21
CA LEU A 246 -16.84 19.33 -2.55
C LEU A 246 -18.24 19.86 -2.81
N THR A 247 -18.37 20.54 -3.94
CA THR A 247 -19.62 21.10 -4.46
C THR A 247 -20.15 20.30 -5.65
N SER A 248 -21.42 20.53 -6.00
CA SER A 248 -22.03 19.92 -7.19
C SER A 248 -21.27 20.24 -8.48
N ASN A 249 -20.66 21.44 -8.58
CA ASN A 249 -19.93 21.86 -9.78
C ASN A 249 -18.65 21.02 -9.98
N GLU A 250 -17.94 20.71 -8.91
CA GLU A 250 -16.73 19.87 -9.00
C GLU A 250 -17.10 18.42 -9.31
N MET A 251 -18.17 17.90 -8.72
CA MET A 251 -18.70 16.57 -9.05
C MET A 251 -19.12 16.50 -10.51
N GLN A 252 -19.83 17.52 -11.01
CA GLN A 252 -20.24 17.61 -12.41
C GLN A 252 -19.03 17.64 -13.34
N PHE A 253 -17.99 18.39 -12.98
CA PHE A 253 -16.76 18.43 -13.76
C PHE A 253 -16.14 17.04 -13.94
N PHE A 254 -16.10 16.16 -12.93
CA PHE A 254 -15.59 14.80 -13.18
C PHE A 254 -16.60 13.93 -13.94
N TYR A 255 -17.89 14.05 -13.60
CA TYR A 255 -18.94 13.22 -14.19
C TYR A 255 -19.18 13.47 -15.69
N GLU A 256 -18.97 14.69 -16.19
CA GLU A 256 -19.11 15.01 -17.63
C GLU A 256 -18.28 14.11 -18.53
N GLU A 257 -17.06 13.77 -18.10
CA GLU A 257 -16.20 12.88 -18.88
C GLU A 257 -16.69 11.42 -18.80
N GLN A 258 -17.20 11.00 -17.64
CA GLN A 258 -17.82 9.67 -17.48
C GLN A 258 -19.06 9.51 -18.37
N LEU A 259 -19.91 10.54 -18.44
CA LEU A 259 -21.09 10.56 -19.28
C LEU A 259 -20.72 10.32 -20.74
N HIS A 260 -19.71 11.03 -21.24
CA HIS A 260 -19.22 10.83 -22.61
C HIS A 260 -18.71 9.40 -22.84
N ARG A 261 -17.99 8.83 -21.88
CA ARG A 261 -17.49 7.45 -21.98
C ARG A 261 -18.61 6.41 -21.96
N MET A 262 -19.68 6.64 -21.18
CA MET A 262 -20.87 5.77 -21.16
C MET A 262 -21.55 5.74 -22.54
N GLU A 263 -21.69 6.90 -23.20
CA GLU A 263 -22.24 7.00 -24.55
C GLU A 263 -21.39 6.21 -25.56
N CYS A 264 -20.06 6.30 -25.48
CA CYS A 264 -19.15 5.54 -26.34
C CYS A 264 -19.26 4.02 -26.14
N MET A 265 -19.64 3.56 -24.94
CA MET A 265 -19.84 2.14 -24.62
C MET A 265 -21.29 1.66 -24.82
N ALA A 266 -22.14 2.49 -25.46
CA ALA A 266 -23.57 2.23 -25.66
C ALA A 266 -24.31 1.89 -24.36
N GLN A 267 -23.86 2.45 -23.23
CA GLN A 267 -24.58 2.42 -21.96
C GLN A 267 -25.61 3.55 -21.93
N GLU A 268 -26.70 3.38 -21.19
CA GLU A 268 -27.72 4.41 -21.04
C GLU A 268 -27.14 5.58 -20.21
N PRO A 269 -27.04 6.80 -20.77
CA PRO A 269 -26.53 7.95 -20.03
C PRO A 269 -27.52 8.35 -18.93
N VAL A 270 -27.00 8.63 -17.74
CA VAL A 270 -27.80 9.14 -16.61
C VAL A 270 -27.54 10.63 -16.46
N LEU A 271 -28.60 11.41 -16.22
CA LEU A 271 -28.46 12.85 -16.02
C LEU A 271 -27.70 13.15 -14.73
N PHE A 272 -26.92 14.23 -14.74
CA PHE A 272 -26.12 14.59 -13.57
C PHE A 272 -27.00 14.92 -12.36
N GLU A 273 -28.20 15.49 -12.54
CA GLU A 273 -29.11 15.76 -11.42
C GLU A 273 -29.51 14.49 -10.66
N ASP A 274 -29.77 13.39 -11.38
CA ASP A 274 -30.14 12.11 -10.78
C ASP A 274 -28.94 11.47 -10.06
N ILE A 275 -27.76 11.54 -10.67
CA ILE A 275 -26.50 11.07 -10.07
C ILE A 275 -26.14 11.89 -8.84
N LEU A 276 -26.33 13.20 -8.86
CA LEU A 276 -26.07 14.07 -7.72
C LEU A 276 -26.97 13.68 -6.54
N CYS A 277 -28.27 13.47 -6.77
CA CYS A 277 -29.17 12.96 -5.73
C CYS A 277 -28.67 11.63 -5.15
N GLN A 278 -28.29 10.69 -6.02
CA GLN A 278 -27.75 9.39 -5.60
C GLN A 278 -26.48 9.54 -4.75
N ILE A 279 -25.53 10.39 -5.17
CA ILE A 279 -24.28 10.66 -4.44
C ILE A 279 -24.58 11.26 -3.06
N ILE A 280 -25.48 12.25 -2.98
CA ILE A 280 -25.85 12.89 -1.72
C ILE A 280 -26.52 11.89 -0.77
N ASP A 281 -27.38 11.00 -1.28
CA ASP A 281 -28.00 9.93 -0.48
C ASP A 281 -26.96 8.90 0.02
N MET A 282 -25.95 8.57 -0.79
CA MET A 282 -24.87 7.65 -0.40
C MET A 282 -23.96 8.24 0.71
N ILE A 283 -23.73 9.55 0.68
CA ILE A 283 -22.84 10.24 1.63
C ILE A 283 -23.58 10.61 2.91
N GLY A 284 -24.79 11.16 2.77
CA GLY A 284 -25.54 11.80 3.85
C GLY A 284 -24.72 12.93 4.50
N PRO A 285 -24.40 14.03 3.80
CA PRO A 285 -23.55 15.10 4.32
C PRO A 285 -24.18 15.81 5.52
N GLU A 286 -23.35 16.35 6.41
CA GLU A 286 -23.83 17.11 7.59
C GLU A 286 -24.49 18.44 7.19
N THR A 287 -24.08 19.04 6.07
CA THR A 287 -24.67 20.26 5.51
C THR A 287 -25.06 20.02 4.06
N ASP A 288 -26.31 20.33 3.72
CA ASP A 288 -26.85 20.11 2.38
C ASP A 288 -26.01 20.81 1.30
N GLY A 289 -25.64 20.06 0.26
CA GLY A 289 -24.86 20.55 -0.87
C GLY A 289 -23.36 20.77 -0.61
N LEU A 290 -22.88 20.53 0.61
CA LEU A 290 -21.47 20.68 0.97
C LEU A 290 -20.92 19.36 1.52
N VAL A 291 -20.10 18.67 0.72
CA VAL A 291 -19.51 17.38 1.11
C VAL A 291 -18.09 17.60 1.62
N THR A 292 -17.82 17.26 2.88
CA THR A 292 -16.48 17.35 3.45
C THR A 292 -15.76 16.00 3.45
N LEU A 293 -14.44 16.01 3.64
CA LEU A 293 -13.66 14.78 3.85
C LEU A 293 -14.19 13.97 5.04
N ARG A 294 -14.72 14.64 6.07
CA ARG A 294 -15.31 13.98 7.24
C ARG A 294 -16.58 13.21 6.88
N ASP A 295 -17.41 13.76 6.00
CA ASP A 295 -18.60 13.07 5.49
C ASP A 295 -18.20 11.83 4.68
N MET A 296 -17.20 11.97 3.80
CA MET A 296 -16.67 10.86 3.01
C MET A 296 -16.08 9.74 3.88
N LYS A 297 -15.37 10.08 4.96
CA LYS A 297 -14.85 9.09 5.92
C LYS A 297 -15.94 8.43 6.78
N ARG A 298 -17.11 9.07 6.93
CA ARG A 298 -18.23 8.52 7.72
C ARG A 298 -19.03 7.50 6.93
N THR A 299 -19.21 7.71 5.63
CA THR A 299 -19.93 6.76 4.77
C THR A 299 -19.06 5.55 4.44
N LYS A 300 -19.71 4.40 4.26
CA LYS A 300 -19.07 3.18 3.73
C LYS A 300 -19.07 3.12 2.20
N LEU A 301 -19.70 4.10 1.55
CA LEU A 301 -19.91 4.12 0.10
C LEU A 301 -18.99 5.13 -0.61
N ALA A 302 -18.00 5.70 0.07
CA ALA A 302 -17.08 6.68 -0.50
C ALA A 302 -16.37 6.15 -1.76
N GLY A 303 -15.92 4.90 -1.73
CA GLY A 303 -15.30 4.26 -2.90
C GLY A 303 -16.21 4.23 -4.12
N HIS A 304 -17.51 3.95 -3.93
CA HIS A 304 -18.49 3.97 -5.01
C HIS A 304 -18.73 5.36 -5.56
N VAL A 305 -18.83 6.39 -4.70
CA VAL A 305 -18.93 7.78 -5.12
C VAL A 305 -17.78 8.17 -6.04
N PHE A 306 -16.55 7.83 -5.66
CA PHE A 306 -15.37 8.09 -6.50
C PHE A 306 -15.44 7.35 -7.83
N ASN A 307 -15.87 6.08 -7.84
CA ASN A 307 -16.00 5.32 -9.08
C ASN A 307 -17.03 5.93 -10.03
N ILE A 308 -18.19 6.39 -9.52
CA ILE A 308 -19.20 7.10 -10.33
C ILE A 308 -18.56 8.28 -11.07
N LEU A 309 -17.72 9.06 -10.38
CA LEU A 309 -17.14 10.28 -10.91
C LEU A 309 -16.02 10.05 -11.93
N PHE A 310 -15.23 8.98 -11.82
CA PHE A 310 -14.03 8.86 -12.66
C PHE A 310 -13.50 7.44 -12.94
N ASN A 311 -14.15 6.37 -12.50
CA ASN A 311 -13.78 5.00 -12.86
C ASN A 311 -14.97 4.24 -13.44
N LEU A 312 -15.09 4.24 -14.77
CA LEU A 312 -16.22 3.65 -15.48
C LEU A 312 -16.33 2.13 -15.26
N ASN A 313 -15.21 1.41 -15.29
CA ASN A 313 -15.23 -0.04 -15.16
C ASN A 313 -15.82 -0.47 -13.80
N LYS A 314 -15.36 0.16 -12.71
CA LYS A 314 -15.89 -0.10 -11.36
C LYS A 314 -17.30 0.46 -11.16
N PHE A 315 -17.65 1.55 -11.82
CA PHE A 315 -19.01 2.09 -11.78
C PHE A 315 -20.04 1.13 -12.42
N ILE A 316 -19.77 0.67 -13.65
CA ILE A 316 -20.66 -0.28 -14.34
C ILE A 316 -20.73 -1.62 -13.60
N ALA A 317 -19.59 -2.10 -13.06
CA ALA A 317 -19.58 -3.32 -12.25
C ALA A 317 -20.51 -3.19 -11.03
N PHE A 318 -20.54 -2.03 -10.37
CA PHE A 318 -21.44 -1.78 -9.25
C PHE A 318 -22.92 -1.74 -9.66
N GLU A 319 -23.25 -1.03 -10.74
CA GLU A 319 -24.63 -0.93 -11.26
C GLU A 319 -25.19 -2.29 -11.70
N SER A 320 -24.34 -3.15 -12.28
CA SER A 320 -24.75 -4.51 -12.68
C SER A 320 -25.09 -5.45 -11.50
N ARG A 321 -24.71 -5.09 -10.27
CA ARG A 321 -24.95 -5.87 -9.03
C ARG A 321 -24.61 -7.35 -9.19
N ASP A 322 -23.43 -7.66 -9.72
CA ASP A 322 -23.00 -9.04 -10.00
C ASP A 322 -23.18 -9.94 -8.75
N PRO A 323 -24.07 -10.95 -8.81
CA PRO A 323 -24.33 -11.85 -7.70
C PRO A 323 -23.08 -12.60 -7.22
N PHE A 324 -22.11 -12.85 -8.11
CA PHE A 324 -20.86 -13.53 -7.78
C PHE A 324 -19.98 -12.66 -6.87
N LEU A 325 -19.78 -11.38 -7.23
CA LEU A 325 -19.00 -10.44 -6.42
C LEU A 325 -19.64 -10.22 -5.05
N ILE A 326 -20.97 -10.04 -5.01
CA ILE A 326 -21.73 -9.89 -3.76
C ILE A 326 -21.56 -11.13 -2.85
N ARG A 327 -21.55 -12.33 -3.44
CA ARG A 327 -21.34 -13.57 -2.69
C ARG A 327 -19.91 -13.64 -2.13
N GLN A 328 -18.91 -13.30 -2.93
CA GLN A 328 -17.50 -13.31 -2.52
C GLN A 328 -17.24 -12.36 -1.33
N GLU A 329 -17.83 -11.16 -1.37
CA GLU A 329 -17.75 -10.19 -0.27
C GLU A 329 -18.37 -10.72 1.03
N ARG A 330 -19.49 -11.45 0.92
CA ARG A 330 -20.18 -12.05 2.08
C ARG A 330 -19.44 -13.25 2.67
N GLU A 331 -18.76 -14.04 1.84
CA GLU A 331 -18.01 -15.21 2.30
C GLU A 331 -16.78 -14.81 3.11
N ASN A 332 -16.11 -13.71 2.76
CA ASN A 332 -14.91 -13.22 3.45
C ASN A 332 -15.02 -11.75 3.84
N PRO A 333 -15.87 -11.39 4.81
CA PRO A 333 -16.14 -9.99 5.17
C PRO A 333 -14.96 -9.26 5.81
N THR A 334 -13.92 -9.99 6.23
CA THR A 334 -12.72 -9.43 6.86
C THR A 334 -11.67 -8.96 5.86
N LEU A 335 -11.75 -9.39 4.60
CA LEU A 335 -10.83 -8.94 3.55
C LEU A 335 -11.21 -7.54 3.08
N THR A 336 -10.21 -6.73 2.77
CA THR A 336 -10.37 -5.41 2.15
C THR A 336 -10.64 -5.55 0.64
N GLU A 337 -10.98 -4.42 -0.01
CA GLU A 337 -11.06 -4.37 -1.47
C GLU A 337 -9.70 -4.70 -2.11
N TRP A 338 -8.61 -4.15 -1.54
CA TRP A 338 -7.24 -4.44 -1.95
C TRP A 338 -6.92 -5.93 -1.86
N ASP A 339 -7.21 -6.58 -0.73
CA ASP A 339 -6.89 -8.00 -0.53
C ASP A 339 -7.60 -8.88 -1.57
N ARG A 340 -8.87 -8.55 -1.88
CA ARG A 340 -9.65 -9.25 -2.92
C ARG A 340 -9.08 -9.00 -4.33
N PHE A 341 -8.73 -7.77 -4.64
CA PHE A 341 -8.12 -7.41 -5.91
C PHE A 341 -6.80 -8.14 -6.12
N ALA A 342 -5.88 -8.03 -5.15
CA ALA A 342 -4.56 -8.62 -5.23
C ALA A 342 -4.64 -10.15 -5.35
N HIS A 343 -5.50 -10.82 -4.60
CA HIS A 343 -5.65 -12.26 -4.73
C HIS A 343 -6.14 -12.70 -6.12
N ARG A 344 -7.14 -12.00 -6.69
CA ARG A 344 -7.63 -12.31 -8.05
C ARG A 344 -6.59 -12.05 -9.12
N GLU A 345 -5.89 -10.91 -9.04
CA GLU A 345 -4.85 -10.57 -10.01
C GLU A 345 -3.65 -11.49 -9.88
N TYR A 346 -3.27 -11.90 -8.68
CA TYR A 346 -2.19 -12.86 -8.48
C TYR A 346 -2.50 -14.19 -9.17
N ILE A 347 -3.71 -14.72 -8.98
CA ILE A 347 -4.15 -15.94 -9.67
C ILE A 347 -4.09 -15.74 -11.19
N ARG A 348 -4.62 -14.62 -11.70
CA ARG A 348 -4.61 -14.32 -13.14
C ARG A 348 -3.20 -14.28 -13.71
N LEU A 349 -2.30 -13.52 -13.09
CA LEU A 349 -0.92 -13.35 -13.52
C LEU A 349 -0.13 -14.66 -13.44
N SER A 350 -0.28 -15.41 -12.35
CA SER A 350 0.39 -16.71 -12.19
C SER A 350 -0.04 -17.75 -13.24
N MET A 351 -1.31 -17.72 -13.67
CA MET A 351 -1.82 -18.59 -14.73
C MET A 351 -1.35 -18.16 -16.13
N GLU A 352 -1.16 -16.87 -16.36
CA GLU A 352 -0.62 -16.33 -17.60
C GLU A 352 0.85 -16.74 -17.76
N ASP A 353 1.66 -16.62 -16.68
CA ASP A 353 3.05 -17.08 -16.64
C ASP A 353 3.17 -18.59 -16.94
N ASP A 354 2.35 -19.43 -16.28
CA ASP A 354 2.35 -20.88 -16.50
C ASP A 354 1.97 -21.26 -17.94
N ALA A 355 1.10 -20.49 -18.60
CA ALA A 355 0.70 -20.74 -19.98
C ALA A 355 1.77 -20.32 -20.99
N GLU A 356 2.48 -19.22 -20.73
CA GLU A 356 3.61 -18.77 -21.55
C GLU A 356 4.76 -19.77 -21.50
N ASP A 357 5.09 -20.30 -20.31
CA ASP A 357 6.12 -21.34 -20.13
C ASP A 357 5.79 -22.66 -20.85
N VAL A 358 4.51 -23.04 -20.93
CA VAL A 358 4.06 -24.23 -21.68
C VAL A 358 4.06 -23.98 -23.19
N SER A 359 3.83 -22.73 -23.63
CA SER A 359 3.84 -22.36 -25.05
C SER A 359 5.26 -22.19 -25.62
N ASN A 360 6.22 -21.76 -24.79
CA ASN A 360 7.64 -21.61 -25.12
C ASN A 360 8.47 -22.88 -24.88
N GLY A 361 7.83 -24.06 -24.95
CA GLY A 361 8.45 -25.39 -24.89
C GLY A 361 9.41 -25.74 -26.05
N SER A 362 10.17 -24.78 -26.57
CA SER A 362 11.42 -24.97 -27.29
C SER A 362 12.41 -23.90 -26.80
N GLY A 363 13.33 -24.32 -25.95
CA GLY A 363 14.02 -23.46 -24.99
C GLY A 363 14.88 -22.33 -25.53
N ASP A 364 14.96 -21.30 -24.70
CA ASP A 364 16.11 -20.43 -24.42
C ASP A 364 15.88 -19.91 -22.98
N VAL A 365 16.41 -20.60 -21.97
CA VAL A 365 17.58 -20.17 -21.18
C VAL A 365 17.43 -18.72 -20.67
N TRP A 366 16.98 -18.61 -19.42
CA TRP A 366 17.05 -17.42 -18.56
C TRP A 366 18.51 -17.07 -18.23
N ASP A 367 19.30 -16.72 -19.23
CA ASP A 367 20.67 -16.25 -19.07
C ASP A 367 20.90 -15.09 -20.04
N GLU A 368 20.63 -13.87 -19.59
CA GLU A 368 21.42 -12.70 -19.96
C GLU A 368 21.09 -11.50 -19.05
N SER A 369 21.98 -11.30 -18.09
CA SER A 369 22.46 -10.01 -17.58
C SER A 369 21.90 -8.76 -18.28
N LEU A 370 21.13 -7.96 -17.54
CA LEU A 370 20.89 -6.55 -17.84
C LEU A 370 21.42 -5.69 -16.68
N GLU A 371 22.74 -5.49 -16.70
CA GLU A 371 23.37 -4.37 -15.99
C GLU A 371 22.75 -3.06 -16.49
N ALA A 372 22.00 -2.36 -15.63
CA ALA A 372 21.61 -0.98 -15.89
C ALA A 372 22.83 -0.05 -15.71
N PRO A 373 23.13 0.87 -16.64
CA PRO A 373 24.14 1.89 -16.40
C PRO A 373 23.57 2.99 -15.48
N PHE A 374 24.45 3.44 -14.58
CA PHE A 374 24.28 4.42 -13.50
C PHE A 374 23.44 5.67 -13.77
#